data_AF-A0AB39JZQ6-F1
#
_entry.id   AF-A0AB39JZQ6-F1
#
_cell.length_a   1.000
_cell.length_b   1.000
_cell.length_c   1.000
_cell.angle_alpha   90.00
_cell.angle_beta   90.00
_cell.angle_gamma   90.00
#
_symmetry.space_group_name_H-M   'P 1'
#
loop_
_entity.id
_entity.type
_entity.pdbx_description
1 polymer ?
#
loop_
_entity_poly.entity_id
_entity_poly.type
_entity_poly.pdbx_seq_one_letter_code
_entity_poly.pdbx_strand_id
1 'polypeptide(L)'
;MSELKLFTFFCAGYQEINTPIIEVIIDRSLNFIGDITEYIGQHVYKDYPYDNPIFSGNKYYFGGTSADAFFDCLTDYLNLRNKNVMLCLKILSKSEGVTDKELFLFLNAIAIAMLSYDYDSRLKVYISKEILDIYLKESKRLLDLDTHDDDFVIY
;
A
#
# COMPACT_ATOMS: atom_id res chain seq x y z
N MET A 1 6.84 19.63 3.99
CA MET A 1 6.08 18.65 4.80
C MET A 1 7.05 18.05 5.81
N SER A 2 6.77 18.14 7.12
CA SER A 2 7.73 17.67 8.14
C SER A 2 7.70 16.14 8.26
N GLU A 3 8.87 15.50 8.27
CA GLU A 3 9.13 14.05 8.44
C GLU A 3 8.31 13.40 9.58
N LEU A 4 7.92 14.18 10.59
CA LEU A 4 7.08 13.75 11.71
C LEU A 4 5.70 13.18 11.32
N LYS A 5 5.15 13.51 10.14
CA LYS A 5 3.81 13.03 9.75
C LYS A 5 3.79 11.60 9.19
N LEU A 6 4.90 11.08 8.66
CA LEU A 6 4.96 9.72 8.10
C LEU A 6 4.94 8.64 9.20
N PHE A 7 5.58 8.92 10.34
CA PHE A 7 5.68 8.00 11.47
C PHE A 7 4.34 7.70 12.14
N THR A 8 3.38 8.63 12.09
CA THR A 8 2.05 8.48 12.70
C THR A 8 1.11 7.55 11.94
N PHE A 9 1.38 7.22 10.66
CA PHE A 9 0.49 6.38 9.85
C PHE A 9 0.66 4.88 10.13
N PHE A 10 1.85 4.46 10.53
CA PHE A 10 2.16 3.07 10.84
C PHE A 10 2.10 2.87 12.36
N CYS A 11 0.88 2.70 12.89
CA CYS A 11 0.68 2.53 14.32
C CYS A 11 1.23 1.19 14.84
N ALA A 12 1.75 1.17 16.07
CA ALA A 12 1.94 -0.04 16.87
C ALA A 12 0.94 0.00 18.03
N GLY A 13 -0.34 -0.28 17.78
CA GLY A 13 -1.37 -0.15 18.82
C GLY A 13 -2.67 -0.86 18.47
N TYR A 14 -3.17 -1.62 19.45
CA TYR A 14 -4.45 -2.33 19.40
C TYR A 14 -5.61 -1.35 19.64
N GLN A 15 -6.68 -1.47 18.86
CA GLN A 15 -7.93 -0.74 19.08
C GLN A 15 -9.08 -1.74 19.05
N GLU A 16 -9.97 -1.69 20.04
CA GLU A 16 -11.24 -2.43 20.00
C GLU A 16 -12.13 -1.81 18.91
N ILE A 17 -12.51 -2.63 17.94
CA ILE A 17 -13.26 -2.18 16.77
C ILE A 17 -14.48 -3.10 16.62
N ASN A 18 -15.68 -2.53 16.77
CA ASN A 18 -16.96 -3.19 16.46
C ASN A 18 -17.20 -3.33 14.94
N THR A 19 -16.28 -2.82 14.12
CA THR A 19 -16.27 -2.94 12.66
C THR A 19 -15.57 -4.24 12.24
N PRO A 20 -16.16 -5.04 11.34
CA PRO A 20 -15.46 -6.18 10.73
C PRO A 20 -14.11 -5.75 10.13
N ILE A 21 -13.08 -6.56 10.35
CA ILE A 21 -11.71 -6.30 9.89
C ILE A 21 -11.34 -7.35 8.84
N ILE A 22 -10.93 -6.90 7.67
CA ILE A 22 -10.20 -7.73 6.71
C ILE A 22 -8.72 -7.53 7.00
N GLU A 23 -8.08 -8.53 7.58
CA GLU A 23 -6.65 -8.52 7.87
C GLU A 23 -5.89 -9.24 6.75
N VAL A 24 -4.87 -8.55 6.21
CA VAL A 24 -3.98 -9.09 5.17
C VAL A 24 -2.54 -9.00 5.68
N ILE A 25 -1.88 -10.15 5.82
CA ILE A 25 -0.51 -10.26 6.29
C ILE A 25 0.42 -10.52 5.10
N ILE A 26 1.38 -9.63 4.91
CA ILE A 26 2.37 -9.69 3.83
C ILE A 26 3.72 -10.04 4.45
N ASP A 27 4.28 -11.18 4.02
CA ASP A 27 5.58 -11.68 4.46
C ASP A 27 6.40 -12.22 3.28
N ARG A 28 7.49 -12.95 3.58
CA ARG A 28 8.43 -13.49 2.59
C ARG A 28 7.83 -14.55 1.66
N SER A 29 6.62 -15.06 1.90
CA SER A 29 5.99 -16.05 1.02
C SER A 29 5.51 -15.46 -0.32
N LEU A 30 5.40 -14.14 -0.42
CA LEU A 30 4.95 -13.42 -1.61
C LEU A 30 6.16 -12.91 -2.38
N ASN A 31 6.42 -13.48 -3.56
CA ASN A 31 7.72 -13.39 -4.21
C ASN A 31 7.91 -12.15 -5.06
N PHE A 32 6.82 -11.54 -5.52
CA PHE A 32 6.84 -10.34 -6.37
C PHE A 32 5.72 -9.38 -5.93
N ILE A 33 5.79 -8.10 -6.32
CA ILE A 33 4.72 -7.14 -5.99
C ILE A 33 3.36 -7.58 -6.55
N GLY A 34 3.35 -8.23 -7.71
CA GLY A 34 2.12 -8.80 -8.27
C GLY A 34 1.45 -9.83 -7.35
N ASP A 35 2.24 -10.65 -6.64
CA ASP A 35 1.70 -11.62 -5.67
C ASP A 35 1.08 -10.89 -4.48
N ILE A 36 1.69 -9.80 -4.02
CA ILE A 36 1.20 -8.99 -2.90
C ILE A 36 -0.14 -8.34 -3.26
N THR A 37 -0.21 -7.69 -4.43
CA THR A 37 -1.46 -7.03 -4.86
C THR A 37 -2.56 -8.04 -5.14
N GLU A 38 -2.24 -9.18 -5.76
CA GLU A 38 -3.20 -10.26 -5.97
C GLU A 38 -3.70 -10.83 -4.63
N TYR A 39 -2.80 -11.07 -3.69
CA TYR A 39 -3.14 -11.57 -2.36
C TYR A 39 -4.07 -10.61 -1.61
N ILE A 40 -3.82 -9.31 -1.66
CA ILE A 40 -4.74 -8.28 -1.12
C ILE A 40 -6.10 -8.37 -1.79
N GLY A 41 -6.15 -8.40 -3.12
CA GLY A 41 -7.39 -8.47 -3.87
C GLY A 41 -8.21 -9.72 -3.54
N GLN A 42 -7.58 -10.88 -3.42
CA GLN A 42 -8.24 -12.12 -3.01
C GLN A 42 -8.86 -12.03 -1.62
N HIS A 43 -8.22 -11.33 -0.67
CA HIS A 43 -8.76 -11.14 0.68
C HIS A 43 -9.90 -10.13 0.70
N VAL A 44 -9.75 -9.04 -0.05
CA VAL A 44 -10.72 -7.95 -0.12
C VAL A 44 -12.00 -8.36 -0.84
N TYR A 45 -11.87 -9.16 -1.91
CA TYR A 45 -12.99 -9.61 -2.75
C TYR A 45 -13.43 -11.05 -2.48
N LYS A 46 -12.93 -11.71 -1.42
CA LYS A 46 -13.25 -13.11 -1.11
C LYS A 46 -14.76 -13.40 -1.12
N ASP A 47 -15.53 -12.49 -0.51
CA ASP A 47 -16.99 -12.61 -0.37
C ASP A 47 -17.75 -11.89 -1.49
N TYR A 48 -17.04 -11.13 -2.34
CA TYR A 48 -17.59 -10.33 -3.43
C TYR A 48 -16.77 -10.49 -4.73
N PRO A 49 -16.59 -11.71 -5.24
CA PRO A 49 -15.67 -11.99 -6.35
C PRO A 49 -16.06 -11.31 -7.67
N TYR A 50 -17.33 -10.95 -7.83
CA TYR A 50 -17.87 -10.28 -9.02
C TYR A 50 -17.78 -8.75 -8.95
N ASP A 51 -17.44 -8.19 -7.78
CA ASP A 51 -17.32 -6.74 -7.57
C ASP A 51 -15.90 -6.21 -7.86
N ASN A 52 -14.97 -7.09 -8.23
CA ASN A 52 -13.64 -6.67 -8.65
C ASN A 52 -13.73 -5.86 -9.96
N PRO A 53 -13.39 -4.56 -9.95
CA PRO A 53 -13.58 -3.67 -11.11
C PRO A 53 -12.62 -3.96 -12.27
N ILE A 54 -11.55 -4.75 -12.08
CA ILE A 54 -10.57 -5.04 -13.13
C ILE A 54 -10.97 -6.29 -13.92
N PHE A 55 -11.91 -6.07 -14.85
CA PHE A 55 -12.28 -6.91 -16.01
C PHE A 55 -12.66 -8.38 -15.77
N SER A 56 -13.80 -8.78 -16.34
CA SER A 56 -14.18 -10.19 -16.48
C SER A 56 -13.09 -10.99 -17.20
N GLY A 57 -12.43 -11.91 -16.49
CA GLY A 57 -11.40 -12.80 -17.05
C GLY A 57 -9.94 -12.41 -16.74
N ASN A 58 -9.69 -11.31 -16.03
CA ASN A 58 -8.34 -10.92 -15.64
C ASN A 58 -7.97 -11.46 -14.25
N LYS A 59 -6.75 -12.01 -14.10
CA LYS A 59 -6.27 -12.59 -12.84
C LYS A 59 -5.64 -11.56 -11.89
N TYR A 60 -5.45 -10.32 -12.34
CA TYR A 60 -4.81 -9.27 -11.55
C TYR A 60 -5.84 -8.56 -10.66
N TYR A 61 -6.15 -9.18 -9.52
CA TYR A 61 -7.25 -8.76 -8.64
C TYR A 61 -7.17 -7.32 -8.11
N PHE A 62 -5.99 -6.69 -8.09
CA PHE A 62 -5.78 -5.40 -7.42
C PHE A 62 -4.62 -4.58 -8.03
N GLY A 63 -4.59 -4.46 -9.36
CA GLY A 63 -3.62 -3.61 -10.08
C GLY A 63 -2.31 -4.29 -10.50
N GLY A 64 -2.12 -5.57 -10.16
CA GLY A 64 -0.98 -6.38 -10.63
C GLY A 64 0.36 -5.80 -10.16
N THR A 65 1.29 -5.53 -11.07
CA THR A 65 2.61 -4.99 -10.74
C THR A 65 2.70 -3.46 -10.73
N SER A 66 1.61 -2.75 -11.06
CA SER A 66 1.61 -1.28 -11.15
C SER A 66 1.16 -0.62 -9.84
N ALA A 67 1.97 0.28 -9.30
CA ALA A 67 1.64 1.04 -8.10
C ALA A 67 0.47 2.01 -8.32
N ASP A 68 0.37 2.61 -9.52
CA ASP A 68 -0.74 3.50 -9.87
C ASP A 68 -2.05 2.71 -10.00
N ALA A 69 -2.01 1.55 -10.67
CA ALA A 69 -3.19 0.69 -10.78
C ALA A 69 -3.61 0.15 -9.40
N PHE A 70 -2.64 -0.14 -8.52
CA PHE A 70 -2.91 -0.50 -7.12
C PHE A 70 -3.58 0.65 -6.36
N PHE A 71 -3.09 1.88 -6.52
CA PHE A 71 -3.70 3.07 -5.91
C PHE A 71 -5.15 3.26 -6.35
N ASP A 72 -5.43 3.15 -7.65
CA ASP A 72 -6.78 3.24 -8.19
C ASP A 72 -7.70 2.16 -7.61
N CYS A 73 -7.22 0.92 -7.49
CA CYS A 73 -7.97 -0.18 -6.87
C CYS A 73 -8.24 0.08 -5.38
N LEU A 74 -7.23 0.54 -4.65
CA LEU A 74 -7.33 0.82 -3.22
C LEU A 74 -8.34 1.93 -2.95
N THR A 75 -8.28 3.01 -3.71
CA THR A 75 -9.18 4.14 -3.56
C THR A 75 -10.60 3.81 -4.01
N ASP A 76 -10.79 3.07 -5.11
CA ASP A 76 -12.12 2.58 -5.53
C ASP A 76 -12.73 1.69 -4.44
N TYR A 77 -11.97 0.72 -3.93
CA TYR A 77 -12.43 -0.16 -2.86
C TYR A 77 -12.85 0.65 -1.62
N LEU A 78 -12.01 1.57 -1.14
CA LEU A 78 -12.28 2.31 0.08
C LEU A 78 -13.45 3.31 -0.08
N ASN A 79 -13.58 3.95 -1.25
CA ASN A 79 -14.61 4.97 -1.51
C ASN A 79 -15.96 4.38 -1.90
N LEU A 80 -15.96 3.37 -2.77
CA LEU A 80 -17.15 2.92 -3.49
C LEU A 80 -17.64 1.56 -3.00
N ARG A 81 -16.79 0.77 -2.32
CA ARG A 81 -17.11 -0.61 -1.93
C ARG A 81 -17.05 -0.83 -0.41
N ASN A 82 -17.95 -1.66 0.09
CA ASN A 82 -17.96 -2.19 1.46
C ASN A 82 -17.64 -1.17 2.57
N LYS A 83 -18.44 -0.10 2.67
CA LYS A 83 -18.20 1.05 3.56
C LYS A 83 -18.10 0.75 5.06
N ASN A 84 -18.52 -0.44 5.48
CA ASN A 84 -18.64 -0.85 6.88
C ASN A 84 -17.55 -1.86 7.29
N VAL A 85 -16.43 -1.92 6.57
CA VAL A 85 -15.32 -2.86 6.84
C VAL A 85 -14.01 -2.10 6.90
N MET A 86 -13.16 -2.41 7.87
CA MET A 86 -11.80 -1.89 7.94
C MET A 86 -10.83 -2.85 7.24
N LEU A 87 -10.01 -2.33 6.33
CA LEU A 87 -8.87 -3.05 5.76
C LEU A 87 -7.64 -2.82 6.64
N CYS A 88 -7.01 -3.90 7.10
CA CYS A 88 -5.80 -3.87 7.90
C CYS A 88 -4.67 -4.59 7.15
N LEU A 89 -3.71 -3.82 6.63
CA LEU A 89 -2.52 -4.36 5.96
C LEU A 89 -1.36 -4.47 6.97
N LYS A 90 -0.78 -5.65 7.12
CA LYS A 90 0.40 -5.90 7.96
C LYS A 90 1.57 -6.35 7.11
N ILE A 91 2.52 -5.46 6.85
CA ILE A 91 3.68 -5.71 6.00
C ILE A 91 4.88 -6.02 6.89
N LEU A 92 5.12 -7.31 7.11
CA LEU A 92 6.11 -7.79 8.08
C LEU A 92 7.51 -7.90 7.48
N SER A 93 7.60 -8.27 6.21
CA SER A 93 8.87 -8.50 5.52
C SER A 93 8.62 -8.62 4.01
N LYS A 94 9.66 -8.49 3.19
CA LYS A 94 9.58 -8.72 1.74
C LYS A 94 10.39 -9.94 1.32
N SER A 95 9.96 -10.62 0.26
CA SER A 95 10.78 -11.62 -0.42
C SER A 95 11.95 -10.97 -1.17
N GLU A 96 12.99 -11.75 -1.45
CA GLU A 96 14.14 -11.30 -2.25
C GLU A 96 13.75 -10.93 -3.69
N GLY A 97 12.66 -11.50 -4.22
CA GLY A 97 12.14 -11.17 -5.55
C GLY A 97 11.41 -9.82 -5.63
N VAL A 98 11.14 -9.16 -4.50
CA VAL A 98 10.59 -7.80 -4.45
C VAL A 98 11.73 -6.80 -4.29
N THR A 99 11.93 -5.93 -5.28
CA THR A 99 12.96 -4.90 -5.18
C THR A 99 12.57 -3.81 -4.18
N ASP A 100 13.57 -3.18 -3.55
CA ASP A 100 13.36 -2.07 -2.60
C ASP A 100 12.58 -0.92 -3.27
N LYS A 101 12.85 -0.65 -4.55
CA LYS A 101 12.16 0.37 -5.34
C LYS A 101 10.69 0.04 -5.55
N GLU A 102 10.36 -1.19 -5.94
CA GLU A 102 8.96 -1.60 -6.14
C GLU A 102 8.17 -1.56 -4.84
N LEU A 103 8.78 -2.03 -3.74
CA LEU A 103 8.18 -1.92 -2.40
C LEU A 103 7.97 -0.46 -2.01
N PHE A 104 8.95 0.42 -2.26
CA PHE A 104 8.81 1.85 -2.00
C PHE A 104 7.62 2.45 -2.77
N LEU A 105 7.50 2.19 -4.07
CA LEU A 105 6.40 2.71 -4.88
C LEU A 105 5.03 2.23 -4.37
N PHE A 106 4.96 0.95 -4.00
CA PHE A 106 3.75 0.35 -3.42
C PHE A 106 3.37 1.01 -2.08
N LEU A 107 4.33 1.16 -1.16
CA LEU A 107 4.12 1.84 0.13
C LEU A 107 3.75 3.32 -0.07
N ASN A 108 4.35 3.98 -1.07
CA ASN A 108 4.06 5.36 -1.39
C ASN A 108 2.63 5.54 -1.92
N ALA A 109 2.14 4.61 -2.76
CA ALA A 109 0.74 4.60 -3.19
C ALA A 109 -0.24 4.52 -2.01
N ILE A 110 0.05 3.65 -1.03
CA ILE A 110 -0.74 3.55 0.21
C ILE A 110 -0.70 4.89 0.97
N ALA A 111 0.50 5.45 1.18
CA ALA A 111 0.67 6.70 1.92
C ALA A 111 -0.06 7.87 1.25
N ILE A 112 0.00 7.97 -0.09
CA ILE A 112 -0.74 8.97 -0.86
C ILE A 112 -2.25 8.78 -0.66
N ALA A 113 -2.77 7.55 -0.69
CA ALA A 113 -4.19 7.29 -0.47
C ALA A 113 -4.64 7.74 0.93
N MET A 114 -3.86 7.43 1.96
CA MET A 114 -4.15 7.86 3.35
C MET A 114 -4.02 9.37 3.55
N LEU A 115 -3.13 10.04 2.82
CA LEU A 115 -2.94 11.50 2.91
C LEU A 115 -3.98 12.29 2.11
N SER A 116 -4.45 11.72 1.01
CA SER A 116 -5.37 12.38 0.09
C SER A 116 -6.84 12.27 0.54
N TYR A 117 -7.15 11.28 1.36
CA TYR A 117 -8.52 10.95 1.78
C TYR A 117 -8.57 10.59 3.28
N ASP A 118 -9.70 10.88 3.93
CA ASP A 118 -9.92 10.53 5.34
C ASP A 118 -10.33 9.06 5.50
N TYR A 119 -9.32 8.17 5.47
CA TYR A 119 -9.49 6.72 5.59
C TYR A 119 -9.09 6.16 6.96
N ASP A 120 -8.87 6.99 7.97
CA ASP A 120 -8.37 6.55 9.29
C ASP A 120 -9.26 5.47 9.95
N SER A 121 -10.56 5.49 9.67
CA SER A 121 -11.53 4.50 10.15
C SER A 121 -11.69 3.27 9.24
N ARG A 122 -11.08 3.27 8.06
CA ARG A 122 -11.30 2.31 6.97
C ARG A 122 -10.03 1.59 6.51
N LEU A 123 -8.86 2.19 6.69
CA LEU A 123 -7.57 1.62 6.31
C LEU A 123 -6.58 1.79 7.46
N LYS A 124 -5.98 0.69 7.90
CA LYS A 124 -4.83 0.69 8.80
C LYS A 124 -3.68 -0.06 8.16
N VAL A 125 -2.47 0.48 8.29
CA VAL A 125 -1.27 -0.16 7.79
C VAL A 125 -0.24 -0.27 8.91
N TYR A 126 0.29 -1.47 9.07
CA TYR A 126 1.35 -1.79 10.01
C TYR A 126 2.55 -2.23 9.19
N ILE A 127 3.71 -1.66 9.44
CA ILE A 127 4.96 -2.09 8.80
C ILE A 127 5.99 -2.47 9.85
N SER A 128 6.81 -3.48 9.57
CA SER A 128 7.94 -3.81 10.43
C SER A 128 9.06 -2.76 10.31
N LYS A 129 10.02 -2.81 11.25
CA LYS A 129 11.21 -1.95 11.21
C LYS A 129 12.01 -2.14 9.91
N GLU A 130 12.15 -3.39 9.46
CA GLU A 130 12.84 -3.73 8.20
C GLU A 130 12.20 -3.00 7.02
N ILE A 131 10.87 -3.02 6.93
CA ILE A 131 10.12 -2.41 5.83
C ILE A 131 10.17 -0.87 5.91
N LEU A 132 10.09 -0.33 7.12
CA LEU A 132 10.25 1.11 7.37
C LEU A 132 11.65 1.60 6.94
N ASP A 133 12.70 0.87 7.28
CA ASP A 133 14.08 1.23 6.94
C ASP A 133 14.27 1.28 5.40
N ILE A 134 13.68 0.32 4.67
CA ILE A 134 13.68 0.32 3.20
C ILE A 134 12.95 1.57 2.65
N TYR A 135 11.76 1.86 3.18
CA TYR A 135 10.98 3.02 2.74
C TYR A 135 11.75 4.33 2.94
N LEU A 136 12.34 4.54 4.12
CA LEU A 136 13.11 5.74 4.44
C LEU A 136 14.36 5.88 3.57
N LYS A 137 15.08 4.77 3.35
CA LYS A 137 16.27 4.74 2.50
C LYS A 137 15.95 5.12 1.05
N GLU A 138 14.90 4.55 0.47
CA GLU A 138 14.49 4.85 -0.91
C GLU A 138 13.90 6.26 -1.04
N SER A 139 13.14 6.73 -0.04
CA SER A 139 12.65 8.11 0.00
C SER A 139 13.81 9.10 -0.02
N LYS A 140 14.83 8.89 0.82
CA LYS A 140 16.02 9.75 0.84
C LYS A 140 16.78 9.69 -0.48
N ARG A 141 16.98 8.49 -1.05
CA ARG A 141 17.66 8.32 -2.34
C ARG A 141 17.01 9.14 -3.45
N LEU A 142 15.68 9.23 -3.47
CA LEU A 142 14.95 10.04 -4.45
C LEU A 142 15.05 11.54 -4.15
N LEU A 143 14.98 11.94 -2.88
CA LEU A 143 15.20 13.34 -2.50
C LEU A 143 16.61 13.80 -2.85
N ASP A 144 17.63 12.96 -2.65
CA ASP A 144 19.01 13.27 -2.98
C ASP A 144 19.18 13.44 -4.52
N LEU A 145 18.46 12.65 -5.34
CA LEU A 145 18.43 12.82 -6.80
C LEU A 145 17.77 14.14 -7.25
N ASP A 146 16.76 14.63 -6.53
CA ASP A 146 16.11 15.92 -6.84
C ASP A 146 16.93 17.14 -6.38
N THR A 147 18.08 16.94 -5.70
CA THR A 147 18.86 18.01 -5.06
C THR A 147 20.21 18.32 -5.70
N HIS A 148 20.48 17.84 -6.92
CA HIS A 148 21.62 18.32 -7.70
C HIS A 148 21.24 19.54 -8.54
N ASP A 149 21.92 20.66 -8.30
CA ASP A 149 21.75 21.92 -9.04
C ASP A 149 21.92 21.74 -10.58
N ASP A 150 22.58 20.67 -11.02
CA ASP A 150 22.82 20.32 -12.42
C ASP A 150 21.65 19.58 -13.09
N ASP A 151 20.65 19.09 -12.33
CA ASP A 151 19.51 18.29 -12.85
C ASP A 151 18.32 19.16 -13.31
N PHE A 152 18.39 20.48 -13.14
CA PHE A 152 17.36 21.42 -13.60
C PHE A 152 17.84 22.24 -14.80
N VAL A 153 17.33 21.91 -16.00
CA VAL A 153 17.34 22.86 -17.13
C VAL A 153 16.13 23.78 -16.98
N ILE A 154 16.37 24.98 -16.46
CA ILE A 154 15.38 26.06 -16.43
C ILE A 154 15.35 26.70 -17.83
N TYR A 155 14.23 26.56 -18.55
CA TYR A 155 13.85 27.44 -19.67
C TYR A 155 12.77 28.42 -19.21
#